data_AF-A0A1I7J1B1-F1
#
_entry.id   AF-A0A1I7J1B1-F1
#
_cell.length_a   1.000
_cell.length_b   1.000
_cell.length_c   1.000
_cell.angle_alpha   90.00
_cell.angle_beta   90.00
_cell.angle_gamma   90.00
#
_symmetry.space_group_name_H-M   'P 1'
#
loop_
_entity.id
_entity.type
_entity.pdbx_description
1 polymer ?
#
loop_
_entity_poly.entity_id
_entity_poly.type
_entity_poly.pdbx_seq_one_letter_code
_entity_poly.pdbx_strand_id
1 'polypeptide(L)'
;MFMPTGEQQAVIKWNGSKLVVNAFAGTGKTSTLVNYALANPDVSMLYLAFNRAVREEAERKFPFNVECKTSHQLAWSTEGRHYRNRLVNQLRITDIARALNTRHWSFTQRVQSTLNRFLSSSDSEIKLFHCPDQEVIQGVDPIRVIQGVNYIWNLMKDMGHSFPITHDTYLKLYQLSEPDLSRHYQTILFDEAQDANPVTHAIVFNQKTNVILVGDRHQQIYRFRGADNALDAPQLSEAERLWLTHSFRFGPHVAEIANALLALDGETYQVIGLGGGG
;
A
#
# COMPACT_ATOMS: atom_id res chain seq x y z
N MET A 1 -6.65 -3.17 31.39
CA MET A 1 -6.39 -4.22 30.37
C MET A 1 -7.63 -4.29 29.50
N PHE A 2 -7.51 -3.92 28.24
CA PHE A 2 -8.65 -3.85 27.31
C PHE A 2 -9.03 -5.28 26.89
N MET A 3 -10.26 -5.72 27.16
CA MET A 3 -10.73 -7.04 26.70
C MET A 3 -11.13 -6.94 25.22
N PRO A 4 -10.58 -7.80 24.33
CA PRO A 4 -10.97 -7.83 22.93
C PRO A 4 -12.46 -8.16 22.77
N THR A 5 -13.12 -7.54 21.78
CA THR A 5 -14.49 -7.93 21.41
C THR A 5 -14.52 -9.34 20.80
N GLY A 6 -15.70 -9.94 20.67
CA GLY A 6 -15.85 -11.23 19.99
C GLY A 6 -15.30 -11.21 18.56
N GLU A 7 -15.49 -10.09 17.85
CA GLU A 7 -14.95 -9.84 16.50
C GLU A 7 -13.41 -9.79 16.49
N GLN A 8 -12.82 -9.03 17.41
CA GLN A 8 -11.36 -8.97 17.54
C GLN A 8 -10.80 -10.34 17.93
N GLN A 9 -11.49 -11.09 18.79
CA GLN A 9 -11.09 -12.42 19.21
C GLN A 9 -11.12 -13.44 18.06
N ALA A 10 -12.06 -13.28 17.12
CA ALA A 10 -12.10 -14.09 15.90
C ALA A 10 -10.88 -13.82 15.01
N VAL A 11 -10.47 -12.56 14.85
CA VAL A 11 -9.22 -12.21 14.14
C VAL A 11 -8.00 -12.76 14.86
N ILE A 12 -7.92 -12.63 16.19
CA ILE A 12 -6.78 -13.11 17.00
C ILE A 12 -6.61 -14.63 16.91
N LYS A 13 -7.71 -15.39 16.87
CA LYS A 13 -7.72 -16.86 16.76
C LYS A 13 -7.70 -17.36 15.33
N TRP A 14 -7.69 -16.46 14.34
CA TRP A 14 -7.75 -16.86 12.95
C TRP A 14 -6.52 -17.67 12.57
N ASN A 15 -6.75 -18.75 11.84
CA ASN A 15 -5.72 -19.61 11.29
C ASN A 15 -6.11 -19.97 9.86
N GLY A 16 -5.40 -19.41 8.90
CA GLY A 16 -5.64 -19.59 7.48
C GLY A 16 -4.54 -18.93 6.66
N SER A 17 -4.75 -18.79 5.35
CA SER A 17 -3.77 -18.23 4.43
C SER A 17 -3.97 -16.75 4.12
N LYS A 18 -5.21 -16.31 3.89
CA LYS A 18 -5.52 -14.91 3.56
C LYS A 18 -6.77 -14.45 4.30
N LEU A 19 -6.64 -13.41 5.10
CA LEU A 19 -7.72 -12.76 5.83
C LEU A 19 -7.81 -11.29 5.43
N VAL A 20 -9.02 -10.82 5.14
CA VAL A 20 -9.35 -9.40 5.02
C VAL A 20 -10.24 -9.01 6.20
N VAL A 21 -9.75 -8.09 7.02
CA VAL A 21 -10.48 -7.52 8.15
C VAL A 21 -10.97 -6.13 7.76
N ASN A 22 -12.27 -6.03 7.46
CA ASN A 22 -12.95 -4.77 7.22
C ASN A 22 -13.25 -4.11 8.56
N ALA A 23 -12.50 -3.08 8.89
CA ALA A 23 -12.52 -2.48 10.21
C ALA A 23 -12.89 -1.00 10.12
N PHE A 24 -14.05 -0.67 10.67
CA PHE A 24 -14.53 0.70 10.67
C PHE A 24 -13.68 1.63 11.56
N ALA A 25 -13.89 2.94 11.42
CA ALA A 25 -13.20 3.96 12.19
C ALA A 25 -13.26 3.70 13.71
N GLY A 26 -12.08 3.68 14.37
CA GLY A 26 -11.99 3.59 15.83
C GLY A 26 -12.20 2.20 16.43
N THR A 27 -12.18 1.14 15.62
CA THR A 27 -12.41 -0.25 16.06
C THR A 27 -11.18 -0.99 16.58
N GLY A 28 -10.03 -0.31 16.61
CA GLY A 28 -8.80 -0.87 17.18
C GLY A 28 -7.99 -1.77 16.24
N LYS A 29 -8.00 -1.52 14.91
CA LYS A 29 -7.22 -2.23 13.87
C LYS A 29 -5.83 -2.69 14.30
N THR A 30 -4.94 -1.73 14.59
CA THR A 30 -3.56 -2.01 15.00
C THR A 30 -3.51 -2.78 16.33
N SER A 31 -4.38 -2.46 17.29
CA SER A 31 -4.45 -3.19 18.56
C SER A 31 -4.84 -4.66 18.37
N THR A 32 -5.77 -4.95 17.44
CA THR A 32 -6.15 -6.32 17.08
C THR A 32 -4.95 -7.08 16.50
N LEU A 33 -4.19 -6.45 15.60
CA LEU A 33 -2.98 -7.04 15.02
C LEU A 33 -1.88 -7.30 16.07
N VAL A 34 -1.70 -6.39 17.03
CA VAL A 34 -0.77 -6.60 18.16
C VAL A 34 -1.20 -7.79 19.00
N ASN A 35 -2.49 -7.92 19.32
CA ASN A 35 -2.99 -9.07 20.08
C ASN A 35 -2.89 -10.39 19.28
N TYR A 36 -3.08 -10.36 17.96
CA TYR A 36 -2.81 -11.51 17.10
C TYR A 36 -1.35 -11.95 17.19
N ALA A 37 -0.41 -11.00 17.12
CA ALA A 37 1.02 -11.30 17.24
C ALA A 37 1.38 -11.86 18.63
N LEU A 38 0.83 -11.29 19.70
CA LEU A 38 1.02 -11.77 21.08
C LEU A 38 0.46 -13.19 21.31
N ALA A 39 -0.64 -13.53 20.64
CA ALA A 39 -1.22 -14.88 20.70
C ALA A 39 -0.42 -15.93 19.92
N ASN A 40 0.51 -15.50 19.05
CA ASN A 40 1.32 -16.35 18.18
C ASN A 40 2.82 -16.02 18.31
N PRO A 41 3.42 -16.18 19.51
CA PRO A 41 4.79 -15.71 19.80
C PRO A 41 5.88 -16.43 18.99
N ASP A 42 5.62 -17.66 18.55
CA ASP A 42 6.58 -18.48 17.79
C ASP A 42 6.51 -18.24 16.26
N VAL A 43 5.56 -17.43 15.81
CA VAL A 43 5.36 -17.12 14.39
C VAL A 43 6.15 -15.86 14.05
N SER A 44 7.09 -15.96 13.12
CA SER A 44 7.83 -14.82 12.59
C SER A 44 6.92 -13.99 11.68
N MET A 45 6.74 -12.70 11.98
CA MET A 45 5.81 -11.84 11.22
C MET A 45 6.47 -10.58 10.68
N LEU A 46 5.93 -10.07 9.58
CA LEU A 46 6.22 -8.75 9.04
C LEU A 46 4.99 -7.86 9.21
N TYR A 47 5.13 -6.75 9.93
CA TYR A 47 4.14 -5.68 9.93
C TYR A 47 4.50 -4.64 8.88
N LEU A 48 3.63 -4.45 7.89
CA LEU A 48 3.82 -3.48 6.81
C LEU A 48 2.97 -2.24 7.07
N ALA A 49 3.64 -1.13 7.38
CA ALA A 49 3.01 0.16 7.59
C ALA A 49 2.97 1.01 6.31
N PHE A 50 1.91 1.79 6.12
CA PHE A 50 1.77 2.69 4.97
C PHE A 50 2.70 3.92 5.04
N ASN A 51 3.08 4.37 6.25
CA ASN A 51 3.99 5.49 6.42
C ASN A 51 4.95 5.30 7.61
N ARG A 52 5.95 6.18 7.69
CA ARG A 52 6.98 6.12 8.73
C ARG A 52 6.44 6.34 10.14
N ALA A 53 5.47 7.22 10.34
CA ALA A 53 4.90 7.52 11.66
C ALA A 53 4.14 6.30 12.23
N VAL A 54 3.32 5.64 11.42
CA VAL A 54 2.61 4.41 11.81
C VAL A 54 3.60 3.28 12.09
N ARG A 55 4.66 3.16 11.28
CA ARG A 55 5.76 2.23 11.52
C ARG A 55 6.42 2.47 12.89
N GLU A 56 6.72 3.74 13.23
CA GLU A 56 7.33 4.12 14.52
C GLU A 56 6.44 3.84 15.73
N GLU A 57 5.13 4.01 15.56
CA GLU A 57 4.16 3.68 16.58
C GLU A 57 4.03 2.16 16.76
N ALA A 58 3.96 1.41 15.66
CA ALA A 58 3.89 -0.04 15.65
C ALA A 58 5.10 -0.68 16.33
N GLU A 59 6.32 -0.21 16.04
CA GLU A 59 7.56 -0.74 16.62
C GLU A 59 7.59 -0.67 18.16
N ARG A 60 6.83 0.25 18.78
CA ARG A 60 6.71 0.34 20.25
C ARG A 60 5.66 -0.60 20.85
N LYS A 61 4.74 -1.09 20.03
CA LYS A 61 3.55 -1.85 20.46
C LYS A 61 3.66 -3.34 20.14
N PHE A 62 4.26 -3.68 19.01
CA PHE A 62 4.38 -5.06 18.57
C PHE A 62 5.45 -5.84 19.35
N PRO A 63 5.24 -7.15 19.57
CA PRO A 63 6.22 -8.01 20.21
C PRO A 63 7.43 -8.29 19.30
N PHE A 64 8.48 -8.88 19.90
CA PHE A 64 9.78 -9.11 19.24
C PHE A 64 9.73 -10.04 18.03
N ASN A 65 8.70 -10.89 17.90
CA ASN A 65 8.52 -11.79 16.76
C ASN A 65 7.98 -11.07 15.51
N VAL A 66 7.73 -9.76 15.59
CA VAL A 66 7.22 -8.95 14.48
C VAL A 66 8.24 -7.90 14.07
N GLU A 67 8.64 -7.92 12.80
CA GLU A 67 9.46 -6.86 12.21
C GLU A 67 8.56 -5.78 11.60
N CYS A 68 8.69 -4.52 12.03
CA CYS A 68 7.89 -3.42 11.50
C CYS A 68 8.63 -2.63 10.42
N LYS A 69 8.11 -2.60 9.18
CA LYS A 69 8.71 -1.89 8.05
C LYS A 69 7.68 -1.10 7.24
N THR A 70 8.15 -0.08 6.52
CA THR A 70 7.44 0.42 5.34
C THR A 70 7.79 -0.40 4.10
N SER A 71 6.98 -0.32 3.04
CA SER A 71 7.27 -0.99 1.76
C SER A 71 8.62 -0.55 1.16
N HIS A 72 8.95 0.75 1.26
CA HIS A 72 10.25 1.26 0.86
C HIS A 72 11.41 0.75 1.71
N GLN A 73 11.24 0.53 3.02
CA GLN A 73 12.28 -0.06 3.88
C GLN A 73 12.50 -1.53 3.53
N LEU A 74 11.43 -2.27 3.23
CA LEU A 74 11.50 -3.65 2.78
C LEU A 74 12.27 -3.76 1.45
N ALA A 75 11.95 -2.91 0.48
CA ALA A 75 12.64 -2.90 -0.82
C ALA A 75 14.08 -2.37 -0.75
N TRP A 76 14.39 -1.50 0.23
CA TRP A 76 15.71 -0.89 0.37
C TRP A 76 16.82 -1.92 0.60
N SER A 77 16.55 -2.94 1.44
CA SER A 77 17.57 -3.95 1.77
C SER A 77 18.00 -4.78 0.57
N THR A 78 17.11 -5.00 -0.39
CA THR A 78 17.37 -5.89 -1.53
C THR A 78 17.79 -5.09 -2.76
N GLU A 79 17.02 -4.09 -3.15
CA GLU A 79 17.23 -3.34 -4.40
C GLU A 79 17.83 -1.96 -4.16
N GLY A 80 17.34 -1.24 -3.15
CA GLY A 80 17.67 0.18 -2.99
C GLY A 80 19.14 0.49 -2.72
N ARG A 81 19.84 -0.39 -1.99
CA ARG A 81 21.26 -0.20 -1.61
C ARG A 81 22.19 0.00 -2.81
N HIS A 82 21.90 -0.63 -3.94
CA HIS A 82 22.69 -0.53 -5.17
C HIS A 82 22.71 0.89 -5.76
N TYR A 83 21.71 1.70 -5.44
CA TYR A 83 21.50 3.01 -6.04
C TYR A 83 21.74 4.17 -5.08
N ARG A 84 22.27 3.92 -3.88
CA ARG A 84 22.45 4.92 -2.80
C ARG A 84 23.12 6.21 -3.28
N ASN A 85 24.12 6.11 -4.15
CA ASN A 85 24.92 7.26 -4.59
C ASN A 85 24.18 8.22 -5.54
N ARG A 86 23.04 7.80 -6.09
CA ARG A 86 22.23 8.59 -7.05
C ARG A 86 20.76 8.71 -6.62
N LEU A 87 20.46 8.33 -5.39
CA LEU A 87 19.12 8.43 -4.83
C LEU A 87 18.79 9.90 -4.55
N VAL A 88 17.66 10.35 -5.07
CA VAL A 88 17.09 11.67 -4.85
C VAL A 88 15.66 11.54 -4.32
N ASN A 89 15.24 12.50 -3.48
CA ASN A 89 13.87 12.51 -2.95
C ASN A 89 12.84 12.69 -4.07
N GLN A 90 13.15 13.52 -5.07
CA GLN A 90 12.26 13.81 -6.18
C GLN A 90 13.07 13.96 -7.47
N LEU A 91 12.60 13.30 -8.53
CA LEU A 91 13.17 13.45 -9.86
C LEU A 91 12.80 14.83 -10.42
N ARG A 92 13.77 15.62 -10.86
CA ARG A 92 13.50 16.96 -11.42
C ARG A 92 13.13 16.84 -12.89
N ILE A 93 12.18 17.65 -13.35
CA ILE A 93 11.78 17.74 -14.76
C ILE A 93 13.01 18.08 -15.64
N THR A 94 13.92 18.90 -15.14
CA THR A 94 15.15 19.28 -15.86
C THR A 94 16.10 18.12 -16.10
N ASP A 95 16.15 17.12 -15.20
CA ASP A 95 16.99 15.93 -15.39
C ASP A 95 16.42 15.05 -16.52
N ILE A 96 15.09 14.91 -16.58
CA ILE A 96 14.39 14.22 -17.68
C ILE A 96 14.59 14.95 -19.01
N ALA A 97 14.38 16.28 -19.04
CA ALA A 97 14.55 17.08 -20.26
C ALA A 97 15.97 16.98 -20.83
N ARG A 98 16.99 16.99 -19.95
CA ARG A 98 18.39 16.84 -20.33
C ARG A 98 18.67 15.44 -20.91
N ALA A 99 18.18 14.39 -20.26
CA ALA A 99 18.36 13.02 -20.74
C ALA A 99 17.67 12.78 -22.09
N LEU A 100 16.48 13.36 -22.31
CA LEU A 100 15.75 13.26 -23.58
C LEU A 100 16.22 14.26 -24.64
N ASN A 101 17.22 15.10 -24.32
CA ASN A 101 17.72 16.18 -25.18
C ASN A 101 16.60 17.03 -25.80
N THR A 102 15.67 17.51 -24.98
CA THR A 102 14.47 18.23 -25.43
C THR A 102 14.22 19.49 -24.61
N ARG A 103 13.60 20.49 -25.26
CA ARG A 103 13.07 21.70 -24.62
C ARG A 103 11.53 21.71 -24.58
N HIS A 104 10.90 20.61 -25.00
CA HIS A 104 9.45 20.49 -25.03
C HIS A 104 8.93 20.13 -23.63
N TRP A 105 8.63 21.15 -22.82
CA TRP A 105 8.28 20.98 -21.40
C TRP A 105 7.04 20.15 -21.16
N SER A 106 5.97 20.34 -21.94
CA SER A 106 4.74 19.56 -21.79
C SER A 106 4.93 18.07 -22.14
N PHE A 107 5.91 17.73 -22.98
CA PHE A 107 6.29 16.34 -23.25
C PHE A 107 7.07 15.76 -22.05
N THR A 108 8.01 16.53 -21.52
CA THR A 108 8.81 16.14 -20.36
C THR A 108 7.94 15.92 -19.12
N GLN A 109 6.98 16.81 -18.87
CA GLN A 109 5.99 16.66 -17.80
C GLN A 109 5.15 15.40 -17.97
N ARG A 110 4.76 15.05 -19.21
CA ARG A 110 4.04 13.81 -19.49
C ARG A 110 4.90 12.59 -19.23
N VAL A 111 6.15 12.58 -19.68
CA VAL A 111 7.09 11.50 -19.38
C VAL A 111 7.21 11.31 -17.87
N GLN A 112 7.36 12.39 -17.10
CA GLN A 112 7.42 12.30 -15.64
C GLN A 112 6.13 11.73 -15.02
N SER A 113 4.96 12.23 -15.43
CA SER A 113 3.67 11.78 -14.91
C SER A 113 3.38 10.32 -15.27
N THR A 114 3.66 9.91 -16.51
CA THR A 114 3.51 8.53 -16.98
C THR A 114 4.47 7.60 -16.25
N LEU A 115 5.72 8.02 -16.03
CA LEU A 115 6.70 7.28 -15.23
C LEU A 115 6.19 7.09 -13.80
N ASN A 116 5.74 8.16 -13.13
CA ASN A 116 5.22 8.06 -11.76
C ASN A 116 4.01 7.14 -11.66
N ARG A 117 3.09 7.18 -12.64
CA ARG A 117 1.96 6.24 -12.71
C ARG A 117 2.42 4.79 -12.81
N PHE A 118 3.38 4.50 -13.70
CA PHE A 118 3.98 3.16 -13.82
C PHE A 118 4.71 2.70 -12.55
N LEU A 119 5.51 3.57 -11.92
CA LEU A 119 6.23 3.24 -10.68
C LEU A 119 5.26 2.90 -9.52
N SER A 120 4.06 3.49 -9.53
CA SER A 120 3.01 3.22 -8.54
C SER A 120 2.06 2.07 -8.91
N SER A 121 2.07 1.58 -10.15
CA SER A 121 1.15 0.54 -10.64
C SER A 121 1.66 -0.87 -10.33
N SER A 122 0.79 -1.87 -10.45
CA SER A 122 1.15 -3.29 -10.36
C SER A 122 1.68 -3.87 -11.67
N ASP A 123 1.71 -3.10 -12.77
CA ASP A 123 2.06 -3.59 -14.11
C ASP A 123 3.55 -3.93 -14.25
N SER A 124 3.87 -5.01 -14.95
CA SER A 124 5.25 -5.37 -15.28
C SER A 124 5.90 -4.45 -16.32
N GLU A 125 5.09 -3.80 -17.15
CA GLU A 125 5.54 -3.03 -18.31
C GLU A 125 4.85 -1.67 -18.44
N ILE A 126 5.56 -0.72 -19.06
CA ILE A 126 5.03 0.62 -19.35
C ILE A 126 4.08 0.54 -20.54
N LYS A 127 2.78 0.59 -20.26
CA LYS A 127 1.68 0.58 -21.24
C LYS A 127 1.06 1.96 -21.47
N LEU A 128 0.33 2.12 -22.58
CA LEU A 128 -0.31 3.38 -23.00
C LEU A 128 -1.27 3.96 -21.97
N PHE A 129 -2.01 3.15 -21.21
CA PHE A 129 -2.94 3.65 -20.19
C PHE A 129 -2.24 4.31 -18.99
N HIS A 130 -0.93 4.12 -18.82
CA HIS A 130 -0.17 4.90 -17.84
C HIS A 130 -0.03 6.36 -18.30
N CYS A 131 -0.20 6.66 -19.59
CA CYS A 131 -0.22 8.02 -20.08
C CYS A 131 -1.49 8.75 -19.60
N PRO A 132 -1.41 10.00 -19.12
CA PRO A 132 -2.58 10.83 -18.85
C PRO A 132 -3.57 10.89 -20.03
N ASP A 133 -4.87 10.98 -19.71
CA ASP A 133 -5.98 10.92 -20.68
C ASP A 133 -5.81 11.91 -21.83
N GLN A 134 -6.35 11.55 -23.00
CA GLN A 134 -6.20 12.31 -24.25
C GLN A 134 -6.67 13.77 -24.16
N GLU A 135 -7.68 14.07 -23.33
CA GLU A 135 -8.12 15.47 -23.10
C GLU A 135 -7.06 16.31 -22.38
N VAL A 136 -6.20 15.67 -21.59
CA VAL A 136 -5.04 16.30 -20.95
C VAL A 136 -3.89 16.46 -21.95
N ILE A 137 -3.94 15.82 -23.12
CA ILE A 137 -2.91 15.80 -24.17
C ILE A 137 -2.98 17.03 -25.08
N GLN A 138 -2.21 18.07 -24.71
CA GLN A 138 -1.91 19.23 -25.55
C GLN A 138 -1.03 18.81 -26.76
N GLY A 139 -1.58 18.07 -27.71
CA GLY A 139 -0.93 17.73 -28.98
C GLY A 139 0.34 16.86 -28.88
N VAL A 140 0.59 16.21 -27.73
CA VAL A 140 1.77 15.35 -27.56
C VAL A 140 1.41 13.90 -27.87
N ASP A 141 2.03 13.33 -28.90
CA ASP A 141 1.83 11.91 -29.24
C ASP A 141 2.11 10.98 -28.03
N PRO A 142 1.11 10.21 -27.56
CA PRO A 142 1.26 9.24 -26.48
C PRO A 142 2.36 8.20 -26.74
N ILE A 143 2.56 7.81 -28.00
CA ILE A 143 3.58 6.82 -28.37
C ILE A 143 4.97 7.37 -28.07
N ARG A 144 5.21 8.63 -28.45
CA ARG A 144 6.46 9.33 -28.13
C ARG A 144 6.69 9.45 -26.61
N VAL A 145 5.62 9.67 -25.83
CA VAL A 145 5.71 9.70 -24.37
C VAL A 145 6.16 8.35 -23.84
N ILE A 146 5.56 7.25 -24.27
CA ILE A 146 5.94 5.90 -23.87
C ILE A 146 7.40 5.58 -24.24
N GLN A 147 7.86 6.00 -25.43
CA GLN A 147 9.27 5.87 -25.82
C GLN A 147 10.19 6.63 -24.88
N GLY A 148 9.85 7.88 -24.54
CA GLY A 148 10.60 8.69 -23.59
C GLY A 148 10.64 8.08 -22.19
N VAL A 149 9.52 7.55 -21.70
CA VAL A 149 9.45 6.86 -20.39
C VAL A 149 10.30 5.60 -20.38
N ASN A 150 10.23 4.77 -21.43
CA ASN A 150 11.06 3.57 -21.53
C ASN A 150 12.56 3.92 -21.55
N TYR A 151 12.95 4.98 -22.27
CA TYR A 151 14.32 5.46 -22.27
C TYR A 151 14.78 5.86 -20.86
N ILE A 152 14.01 6.70 -20.17
CA ILE A 152 14.31 7.13 -18.80
C ILE A 152 14.35 5.94 -17.83
N TRP A 153 13.39 5.03 -17.92
CA TRP A 153 13.34 3.82 -17.11
C TRP A 153 14.59 2.95 -17.28
N ASN A 154 15.07 2.79 -18.51
CA ASN A 154 16.32 2.06 -18.80
C ASN A 154 17.53 2.71 -18.12
N LEU A 155 17.64 4.05 -18.14
CA LEU A 155 18.70 4.77 -17.42
C LEU A 155 18.59 4.59 -15.90
N MET A 156 17.36 4.55 -15.37
CA MET A 156 17.08 4.43 -13.93
C MET A 156 17.35 3.03 -13.38
N LYS A 157 17.17 1.97 -14.17
CA LYS A 157 17.48 0.59 -13.71
C LYS A 157 18.94 0.18 -13.95
N ASP A 158 19.62 0.81 -14.90
CA ASP A 158 21.04 0.57 -15.15
C ASP A 158 21.90 1.02 -13.96
N MET A 159 22.52 0.06 -13.27
CA MET A 159 23.38 0.30 -12.10
C MET A 159 24.67 1.06 -12.43
N GLY A 160 25.15 1.02 -13.68
CA GLY A 160 26.35 1.72 -14.11
C GLY A 160 26.11 3.18 -14.49
N HIS A 161 24.86 3.57 -14.69
CA HIS A 161 24.53 4.92 -15.14
C HIS A 161 24.48 5.94 -13.98
N SER A 162 24.69 7.23 -14.27
CA SER A 162 24.65 8.30 -13.25
C SER A 162 23.28 8.99 -13.12
N PHE A 163 22.23 8.45 -13.76
CA PHE A 163 20.92 9.11 -13.80
C PHE A 163 20.24 9.00 -12.43
N PRO A 164 19.65 10.08 -11.90
CA PRO A 164 19.02 10.05 -10.59
C PRO A 164 17.86 9.05 -10.51
N ILE A 165 17.70 8.41 -9.35
CA ILE A 165 16.54 7.55 -9.07
C ILE A 165 15.81 8.00 -7.81
N THR A 166 14.55 7.61 -7.67
CA THR A 166 13.71 7.89 -6.50
C THR A 166 13.46 6.65 -5.66
N HIS A 167 12.85 6.83 -4.49
CA HIS A 167 12.41 5.71 -3.65
C HIS A 167 11.42 4.78 -4.36
N ASP A 168 10.54 5.32 -5.20
CA ASP A 168 9.58 4.53 -5.97
C ASP A 168 10.24 3.72 -7.09
N THR A 169 11.45 4.12 -7.52
CA THR A 169 12.21 3.39 -8.54
C THR A 169 12.61 2.02 -8.03
N TYR A 170 13.28 1.96 -6.88
CA TYR A 170 13.72 0.68 -6.35
C TYR A 170 12.56 -0.11 -5.74
N LEU A 171 11.48 0.54 -5.28
CA LEU A 171 10.26 -0.15 -4.89
C LEU A 171 9.64 -0.88 -6.09
N LYS A 172 9.60 -0.22 -7.25
CA LYS A 172 9.15 -0.85 -8.49
C LYS A 172 10.05 -2.01 -8.91
N LEU A 173 11.38 -1.83 -8.87
CA LEU A 173 12.31 -2.93 -9.15
C LEU A 173 12.11 -4.12 -8.21
N TYR A 174 11.90 -3.85 -6.91
CA TYR A 174 11.63 -4.89 -5.92
C TYR A 174 10.30 -5.60 -6.17
N GLN A 175 9.27 -4.91 -6.65
CA GLN A 175 8.04 -5.56 -7.09
C GLN A 175 8.26 -6.43 -8.34
N LEU A 176 9.06 -5.95 -9.30
CA LEU A 176 9.37 -6.67 -10.54
C LEU A 176 10.29 -7.88 -10.32
N SER A 177 11.06 -7.92 -9.23
CA SER A 177 11.89 -9.07 -8.87
C SER A 177 11.07 -10.24 -8.28
N GLU A 178 9.76 -10.06 -8.12
CA GLU A 178 8.83 -11.06 -7.55
C GLU A 178 9.34 -11.65 -6.23
N PRO A 179 9.45 -10.81 -5.18
CA PRO A 179 10.16 -11.18 -3.97
C PRO A 179 9.39 -12.25 -3.21
N ASP A 180 10.11 -13.23 -2.66
CA ASP A 180 9.56 -14.30 -1.85
C ASP A 180 9.85 -14.05 -0.36
N LEU A 181 8.89 -13.42 0.32
CA LEU A 181 8.97 -13.09 1.73
C LEU A 181 8.75 -14.30 2.65
N SER A 182 8.23 -15.41 2.13
CA SER A 182 7.96 -16.62 2.93
C SER A 182 9.23 -17.25 3.53
N ARG A 183 10.40 -16.89 3.00
CA ARG A 183 11.72 -17.32 3.50
C ARG A 183 12.08 -16.70 4.84
N HIS A 184 11.46 -15.58 5.21
CA HIS A 184 11.79 -14.82 6.41
C HIS A 184 10.60 -14.62 7.34
N TYR A 185 9.38 -14.63 6.79
CA TYR A 185 8.16 -14.38 7.56
C TYR A 185 7.14 -15.46 7.23
N GLN A 186 6.43 -15.91 8.25
CA GLN A 186 5.32 -16.85 8.16
C GLN A 186 3.97 -16.11 8.02
N THR A 187 3.89 -14.89 8.54
CA THR A 187 2.69 -14.04 8.39
C THR A 187 3.07 -12.60 8.06
N ILE A 188 2.31 -11.97 7.16
CA ILE A 188 2.35 -10.54 6.88
C ILE A 188 1.09 -9.90 7.46
N LEU A 189 1.29 -8.89 8.30
CA LEU A 189 0.25 -8.04 8.86
C LEU A 189 0.27 -6.72 8.10
N PHE A 190 -0.72 -6.50 7.23
CA PHE A 190 -0.80 -5.30 6.39
C PHE A 190 -1.90 -4.37 6.90
N ASP A 191 -1.50 -3.31 7.59
CA ASP A 191 -2.39 -2.34 8.22
C ASP A 191 -2.63 -1.13 7.31
N GLU A 192 -3.79 -0.51 7.45
CA GLU A 192 -4.29 0.57 6.57
C GLU A 192 -4.12 0.23 5.09
N ALA A 193 -4.42 -1.02 4.73
CA ALA A 193 -4.19 -1.54 3.38
C ALA A 193 -4.91 -0.70 2.32
N GLN A 194 -6.01 -0.04 2.66
CA GLN A 194 -6.73 0.83 1.75
C GLN A 194 -5.96 2.07 1.26
N ASP A 195 -4.91 2.47 1.98
CA ASP A 195 -4.10 3.67 1.69
C ASP A 195 -2.84 3.36 0.87
N ALA A 196 -2.57 2.08 0.58
CA ALA A 196 -1.40 1.66 -0.16
C ALA A 196 -1.57 1.82 -1.67
N ASN A 197 -0.45 1.95 -2.38
CA ASN A 197 -0.44 2.01 -3.84
C ASN A 197 -0.46 0.60 -4.47
N PRO A 198 -0.91 0.46 -5.73
CA PRO A 198 -0.98 -0.84 -6.41
C PRO A 198 0.35 -1.63 -6.45
N VAL A 199 1.50 -0.96 -6.55
CA VAL A 199 2.81 -1.63 -6.48
C VAL A 199 3.04 -2.33 -5.13
N THR A 200 2.63 -1.71 -4.01
CA THR A 200 2.73 -2.33 -2.68
C THR A 200 1.73 -3.47 -2.53
N HIS A 201 0.50 -3.31 -3.04
CA HIS A 201 -0.48 -4.40 -3.08
C HIS A 201 0.03 -5.61 -3.84
N ALA A 202 0.63 -5.41 -5.01
CA ALA A 202 1.19 -6.51 -5.80
C ALA A 202 2.29 -7.26 -5.03
N ILE A 203 3.15 -6.53 -4.30
CA ILE A 203 4.16 -7.16 -3.42
C ILE A 203 3.47 -8.05 -2.39
N VAL A 204 2.43 -7.58 -1.69
CA VAL A 204 1.79 -8.34 -0.59
C VAL A 204 0.91 -9.48 -1.10
N PHE A 205 0.08 -9.26 -2.13
CA PHE A 205 -0.89 -10.25 -2.61
C PHE A 205 -0.26 -11.47 -3.27
N ASN A 206 0.95 -11.31 -3.81
CA ASN A 206 1.70 -12.37 -4.46
C ASN A 206 2.54 -13.23 -3.49
N GLN A 207 2.49 -12.94 -2.19
CA GLN A 207 3.22 -13.72 -1.20
C GLN A 207 2.59 -15.07 -0.95
N LYS A 208 3.44 -16.08 -0.71
CA LYS A 208 3.05 -17.46 -0.43
C LYS A 208 2.80 -17.74 1.05
N THR A 209 2.99 -16.72 1.88
CA THR A 209 2.86 -16.79 3.33
C THR A 209 1.49 -16.29 3.77
N ASN A 210 1.14 -16.49 5.04
CA ASN A 210 -0.14 -16.01 5.55
C ASN A 210 -0.23 -14.47 5.46
N VAL A 211 -1.36 -13.93 5.06
CA VAL A 211 -1.57 -12.48 4.95
C VAL A 211 -2.84 -12.08 5.69
N ILE A 212 -2.70 -11.13 6.62
CA ILE A 212 -3.83 -10.45 7.28
C ILE A 212 -3.83 -9.01 6.82
N LEU A 213 -4.85 -8.62 6.07
CA LEU A 213 -5.10 -7.27 5.62
C LEU A 213 -6.11 -6.61 6.53
N VAL A 214 -5.81 -5.44 7.05
CA VAL A 214 -6.74 -4.66 7.87
C VAL A 214 -6.89 -3.27 7.26
N GLY A 215 -8.14 -2.83 7.14
CA GLY A 215 -8.41 -1.53 6.57
C GLY A 215 -9.88 -1.14 6.67
N ASP A 216 -10.17 0.11 6.32
CA ASP A 216 -11.52 0.64 6.26
C ASP A 216 -11.88 0.94 4.79
N ARG A 217 -12.87 0.22 4.25
CA ARG A 217 -13.34 0.40 2.86
C ARG A 217 -13.87 1.81 2.60
N HIS A 218 -14.39 2.48 3.64
CA HIS A 218 -15.02 3.80 3.53
C HIS A 218 -14.04 4.95 3.74
N GLN A 219 -12.84 4.69 4.30
CA GLN A 219 -11.79 5.70 4.45
C GLN A 219 -10.82 5.75 3.26
N GLN A 220 -11.21 5.23 2.10
CA GLN A 220 -10.41 5.34 0.88
C GLN A 220 -10.44 6.75 0.30
N ILE A 221 -9.46 7.57 0.68
CA ILE A 221 -9.36 8.96 0.23
C ILE A 221 -8.75 9.04 -1.19
N TYR A 222 -8.05 8.01 -1.66
CA TYR A 222 -7.29 8.03 -2.93
C TYR A 222 -7.98 7.35 -4.14
N ARG A 223 -9.33 7.34 -4.21
CA ARG A 223 -10.08 6.84 -5.41
C ARG A 223 -9.62 7.50 -6.72
N PHE A 224 -9.15 8.75 -6.67
CA PHE A 224 -8.72 9.53 -7.84
C PHE A 224 -7.46 9.03 -8.57
N ARG A 225 -6.83 7.94 -8.10
CA ARG A 225 -5.67 7.30 -8.75
C ARG A 225 -5.98 5.99 -9.46
N GLY A 226 -7.26 5.66 -9.65
CA GLY A 226 -7.67 4.42 -10.33
C GLY A 226 -7.48 3.16 -9.49
N ALA A 227 -7.44 3.30 -8.17
CA ALA A 227 -7.45 2.15 -7.27
C ALA A 227 -8.88 1.62 -7.18
N ASP A 228 -9.13 0.47 -7.81
CA ASP A 228 -10.18 -0.45 -7.35
C ASP A 228 -9.95 -0.69 -5.85
N ASN A 229 -11.04 -0.68 -5.07
CA ASN A 229 -10.99 -0.81 -3.62
C ASN A 229 -10.05 -1.96 -3.23
N ALA A 230 -8.91 -1.65 -2.61
CA ALA A 230 -7.82 -2.62 -2.47
C ALA A 230 -8.19 -3.83 -1.60
N LEU A 231 -9.16 -3.65 -0.70
CA LEU A 231 -9.71 -4.71 0.14
C LEU A 231 -10.66 -5.64 -0.65
N ASP A 232 -11.09 -5.22 -1.84
CA ASP A 232 -11.99 -5.92 -2.77
C ASP A 232 -11.28 -6.33 -4.07
N ALA A 233 -9.95 -6.27 -4.08
CA ALA A 233 -9.14 -6.71 -5.21
C ALA A 233 -9.50 -8.16 -5.61
N PRO A 234 -9.62 -8.48 -6.91
CA PRO A 234 -9.96 -9.83 -7.38
C PRO A 234 -9.04 -10.94 -6.83
N GLN A 235 -7.78 -10.61 -6.52
CA GLN A 235 -6.79 -11.51 -5.90
C GLN A 235 -7.15 -11.92 -4.46
N LEU A 236 -8.13 -11.26 -3.85
CA LEU A 236 -8.65 -11.51 -2.50
C LEU A 236 -10.05 -12.14 -2.55
N SER A 237 -10.50 -12.66 -3.69
CA SER A 237 -11.82 -13.29 -3.84
C SER A 237 -11.99 -14.53 -2.95
N GLU A 238 -10.91 -15.30 -2.76
CA GLU A 238 -10.87 -16.48 -1.90
C GLU A 238 -10.44 -16.17 -0.45
N ALA A 239 -10.17 -14.91 -0.12
CA ALA A 239 -9.77 -14.53 1.22
C ALA A 239 -10.97 -14.61 2.19
N GLU A 240 -10.74 -15.14 3.38
CA GLU A 240 -11.71 -15.06 4.46
C GLU A 240 -11.93 -13.59 4.83
N ARG A 241 -13.15 -13.26 5.26
CA ARG A 241 -13.51 -11.88 5.60
C ARG A 241 -14.11 -11.81 7.00
N LEU A 242 -13.57 -10.91 7.80
CA LEU A 242 -14.07 -10.57 9.13
C LEU A 242 -14.32 -9.06 9.21
N TRP A 243 -15.18 -8.66 10.14
CA TRP A 243 -15.53 -7.26 10.37
C TRP A 243 -15.23 -6.86 11.79
N LEU A 244 -14.68 -5.66 11.96
CA LEU A 244 -14.63 -4.98 13.25
C LEU A 244 -15.62 -3.82 13.20
N THR A 245 -16.73 -3.94 13.92
CA THR A 245 -17.85 -2.98 13.91
C THR A 245 -17.89 -2.12 15.17
N HIS A 246 -17.27 -2.58 16.25
CA HIS A 246 -17.31 -1.92 17.56
C HIS A 246 -16.27 -0.79 17.66
N SER A 247 -16.72 0.46 17.55
CA SER A 247 -15.88 1.66 17.67
C SER A 247 -15.75 2.13 19.12
N PHE A 248 -14.51 2.33 19.56
CA PHE A 248 -14.17 2.89 20.88
C PHE A 248 -14.01 4.42 20.84
N ARG A 249 -14.12 5.02 19.64
CA ARG A 249 -13.90 6.46 19.45
C ARG A 249 -15.14 7.29 19.80
N PHE A 250 -16.33 6.74 19.60
CA PHE A 250 -17.60 7.45 19.74
C PHE A 250 -18.71 6.54 20.24
N GLY A 251 -19.75 7.15 20.82
CA GLY A 251 -20.91 6.45 21.38
C GLY A 251 -22.04 6.20 20.37
N PRO A 252 -23.16 5.60 20.81
CA PRO A 252 -24.24 5.13 19.93
C PRO A 252 -24.84 6.23 19.03
N HIS A 253 -25.08 7.43 19.57
CA HIS A 253 -25.68 8.53 18.81
C HIS A 253 -24.86 8.96 17.58
N VAL A 254 -23.51 8.96 17.70
CA VAL A 254 -22.64 9.26 16.55
C VAL A 254 -22.65 8.09 15.56
N ALA A 255 -22.72 6.86 16.08
CA ALA A 255 -22.80 5.66 15.26
C ALA A 255 -24.08 5.61 14.42
N GLU A 256 -25.23 6.05 14.94
CA GLU A 256 -26.48 6.16 14.18
C GLU A 256 -26.35 7.06 12.96
N ILE A 257 -25.76 8.25 13.13
CA ILE A 257 -25.52 9.18 12.02
C ILE A 257 -24.52 8.58 11.02
N ALA A 258 -23.44 7.97 11.51
CA ALA A 258 -22.47 7.31 10.65
C ALA A 258 -23.11 6.19 9.82
N ASN A 259 -23.95 5.34 10.44
CA ASN A 259 -24.65 4.26 9.77
C ASN A 259 -25.65 4.76 8.72
N ALA A 260 -26.33 5.88 8.99
CA ALA A 260 -27.20 6.50 7.99
C ALA A 260 -26.43 6.93 6.74
N LEU A 261 -25.23 7.50 6.91
CA LEU A 261 -24.36 7.87 5.79
C LEU A 261 -23.80 6.65 5.06
N LEU A 262 -23.30 5.66 5.80
CA LEU A 262 -22.76 4.42 5.24
C LEU A 262 -23.80 3.63 4.44
N ALA A 263 -25.07 3.63 4.89
CA ALA A 263 -26.17 2.99 4.17
C ALA A 263 -26.43 3.64 2.80
N LEU A 264 -26.21 4.95 2.65
CA LEU A 264 -26.32 5.64 1.35
C LEU A 264 -25.24 5.18 0.38
N ASP A 265 -24.08 4.79 0.89
CA ASP A 265 -22.96 4.21 0.11
C ASP A 265 -23.10 2.69 -0.08
N GLY A 266 -24.24 2.09 0.31
CA GLY A 266 -24.55 0.68 0.11
C GLY A 266 -23.94 -0.27 1.14
N GLU A 267 -23.44 0.24 2.27
CA GLU A 267 -22.94 -0.59 3.36
C GLU A 267 -24.08 -1.33 4.07
N THR A 268 -23.86 -2.62 4.34
CA THR A 268 -24.83 -3.50 5.01
C THR A 268 -24.48 -3.75 6.47
N TYR A 269 -23.21 -3.56 6.86
CA TYR A 269 -22.75 -3.69 8.23
C TYR A 269 -22.88 -2.37 8.99
N GLN A 270 -23.35 -2.44 10.23
CA GLN A 270 -23.51 -1.26 11.08
C GLN A 270 -22.31 -1.10 12.02
N VAL A 271 -21.80 0.13 12.12
CA VAL A 271 -20.87 0.53 13.17
C VAL A 271 -21.60 0.65 14.49
N ILE A 272 -21.01 0.08 15.55
CA ILE A 272 -21.53 0.14 16.91
C ILE A 272 -20.62 1.05 17.72
N GLY A 273 -21.14 2.19 18.18
CA GLY A 273 -20.39 3.11 19.02
C GLY A 273 -20.43 2.67 20.49
N LEU A 274 -19.32 2.14 21.01
CA LEU A 274 -19.18 1.77 22.42
C LEU A 274 -18.86 2.97 23.32
N GLY A 275 -18.41 4.09 22.73
CA GLY A 275 -17.92 5.26 23.44
C GLY A 275 -16.48 5.08 23.94
N GLY A 276 -15.83 6.20 24.26
CA GLY A 276 -14.60 6.18 25.04
C GLY A 276 -14.95 5.92 26.50
N GLY A 277 -15.16 4.65 26.86
CA GLY A 277 -15.20 4.26 28.27
C GLY A 277 -13.81 4.47 28.86
N GLY A 278 -13.73 5.36 29.86
CA GLY A 278 -12.50 5.57 30.66
C GLY A 278 -12.06 4.33 31.42
#